data_AF-A0A8H6HS73-F1
#
_entry.id   AF-A0A8H6HS73-F1
#
_cell.length_a   1.000
_cell.length_b   1.000
_cell.length_c   1.000
_cell.angle_alpha   90.00
_cell.angle_beta   90.00
_cell.angle_gamma   90.00
#
_symmetry.space_group_name_H-M   'P 1'
#
loop_
_entity.id
_entity.type
_entity.pdbx_description
1 polymer ?
#
loop_
_entity_poly.entity_id
_entity_poly.type
_entity_poly.pdbx_seq_one_letter_code
_entity_poly.pdbx_strand_id
1 'polypeptide(L)'
;MAGWQYLSVTDETPNDLWMEIAALLEPLDIRALQTTCRALNQALYRKAVWAVALRQVCREHSLFLPTFPIDKMDTRQLFRAAMGPYRFKSLIDGTGSFAGHAEDAPALSPARGPFALHNVPVLAGPGASYLVPGGRFFLTFDCKVLALWDFGLVGNVTHVSGPQPRRMAHVDFPPGAFTGYESGHSFMEVFMCQDSLRVVVSGGSGRVR
;
A
#
# COMPACT_ATOMS: atom_id res chain seq x y z
N MET A 1 -33.37 8.49 48.19
CA MET A 1 -32.09 8.07 47.59
C MET A 1 -32.31 7.98 46.09
N ALA A 2 -31.99 9.04 45.34
CA ALA A 2 -32.07 9.03 43.89
C ALA A 2 -30.82 8.32 43.35
N GLY A 3 -30.99 7.12 42.79
CA GLY A 3 -29.93 6.41 42.10
C GLY A 3 -29.65 7.11 40.78
N TRP A 4 -28.48 7.73 40.66
CA TRP A 4 -27.98 8.17 39.36
C TRP A 4 -27.67 6.92 38.53
N GLN A 5 -28.58 6.54 37.64
CA GLN A 5 -28.26 5.62 36.56
C GLN A 5 -27.29 6.35 35.64
N TYR A 6 -26.00 6.03 35.76
CA TYR A 6 -25.03 6.29 34.71
C TYR A 6 -25.44 5.45 33.50
N LEU A 7 -26.37 5.96 32.69
CA LEU A 7 -26.51 5.51 31.31
C LEU A 7 -25.17 5.80 30.65
N SER A 8 -24.38 4.74 30.44
CA SER A 8 -23.15 4.87 29.68
C SER A 8 -23.53 5.42 28.32
N VAL A 9 -23.03 6.61 27.96
CA VAL A 9 -23.26 7.29 26.67
C VAL A 9 -23.18 6.31 25.49
N THR A 10 -22.37 5.26 25.61
CA THR A 10 -22.17 4.19 24.65
C THR A 10 -23.40 3.33 24.31
N ASP A 11 -24.41 3.24 25.17
CA ASP A 11 -25.62 2.43 24.93
C ASP A 11 -26.71 3.20 24.15
N GLU A 12 -26.67 4.53 24.16
CA GLU A 12 -27.67 5.38 23.48
C GLU A 12 -27.17 5.99 22.17
N THR A 13 -25.86 6.00 21.93
CA THR A 13 -25.28 6.57 20.71
C THR A 13 -25.65 5.72 19.49
N PRO A 14 -26.39 6.28 18.50
CA PRO A 14 -26.68 5.58 17.25
C PRO A 14 -25.40 5.11 16.57
N ASN A 15 -25.46 3.92 15.98
CA ASN A 15 -24.33 3.29 15.29
C ASN A 15 -23.65 4.19 14.25
N ASP A 16 -24.42 5.06 13.62
CA ASP A 16 -23.93 5.96 12.58
C ASP A 16 -22.96 7.00 13.14
N LEU A 17 -23.19 7.48 14.37
CA LEU A 17 -22.25 8.39 15.04
C LEU A 17 -20.91 7.72 15.36
N TRP A 18 -20.92 6.43 15.74
CA TRP A 18 -19.67 5.69 15.95
C TRP A 18 -18.89 5.50 14.65
N MET A 19 -19.56 5.40 13.49
CA MET A 19 -18.88 5.37 12.20
C MET A 19 -18.25 6.72 11.85
N GLU A 20 -18.96 7.83 12.09
CA GLU A 20 -18.41 9.18 11.88
C GLU A 20 -17.23 9.46 12.79
N ILE A 21 -17.32 9.10 14.07
CA ILE A 21 -16.19 9.19 15.02
C ILE A 21 -15.02 8.35 14.51
N ALA A 22 -15.26 7.10 14.12
CA ALA A 22 -14.20 6.23 13.64
C ALA A 22 -13.55 6.73 12.33
N ALA A 23 -14.29 7.45 11.48
CA ALA A 23 -13.77 8.06 10.27
C ALA A 23 -12.81 9.24 10.53
N LEU A 24 -12.77 9.75 11.76
CA LEU A 24 -11.88 10.81 12.21
C LEU A 24 -10.67 10.28 13.00
N LEU A 25 -10.65 8.99 13.32
CA LEU A 25 -9.63 8.38 14.17
C LEU A 25 -8.61 7.58 13.37
N GLU A 26 -7.38 7.54 13.88
CA GLU A 26 -6.38 6.60 13.36
C GLU A 26 -6.74 5.15 13.77
N PRO A 27 -6.33 4.14 12.97
CA PRO A 27 -6.54 2.72 13.31
C PRO A 27 -6.08 2.32 14.72
N LEU A 28 -5.01 2.94 15.24
CA LEU A 28 -4.53 2.71 16.59
C LEU A 28 -5.53 3.18 17.65
N ASP A 29 -6.14 4.35 17.45
CA ASP A 29 -7.12 4.92 18.37
C ASP A 29 -8.43 4.13 18.34
N ILE A 30 -8.88 3.71 17.15
CA ILE A 30 -10.04 2.81 17.02
C ILE A 30 -9.80 1.53 17.81
N ARG A 31 -8.60 0.94 17.70
CA ARG A 31 -8.23 -0.24 18.47
C ARG A 31 -8.18 0.04 19.97
N ALA A 32 -7.63 1.17 20.40
CA ALA A 32 -7.60 1.55 21.80
C ALA A 32 -9.02 1.66 22.37
N LEU A 33 -9.93 2.33 21.66
CA LEU A 33 -11.35 2.42 22.04
C LEU A 33 -12.02 1.06 22.13
N GLN A 34 -11.76 0.14 21.19
CA GLN A 34 -12.28 -1.23 21.26
C GLN A 34 -11.84 -1.99 22.52
N THR A 35 -10.68 -1.66 23.09
CA THR A 35 -10.19 -2.31 24.32
C THR A 35 -10.80 -1.74 25.61
N THR A 36 -11.52 -0.63 25.54
CA THR A 36 -12.09 0.03 26.74
C THR A 36 -13.35 -0.66 27.27
N CYS A 37 -14.31 -0.99 26.40
CA CYS A 37 -15.54 -1.67 26.80
C CYS A 37 -16.14 -2.55 25.68
N ARG A 38 -17.02 -3.49 26.08
CA ARG A 38 -17.65 -4.45 25.14
C ARG A 38 -18.57 -3.78 24.13
N ALA A 39 -19.31 -2.75 24.54
CA ALA A 39 -20.21 -2.00 23.66
C ALA A 39 -19.43 -1.32 22.52
N LEU A 40 -18.35 -0.60 22.85
CA LEU A 40 -17.45 0.02 21.88
C LEU A 40 -16.78 -1.01 20.98
N ASN A 41 -16.35 -2.14 21.55
CA ASN A 41 -15.83 -3.23 20.74
C ASN A 41 -16.84 -3.70 19.69
N GLN A 42 -18.10 -3.94 20.08
CA GLN A 42 -19.15 -4.37 19.15
C GLN A 42 -19.53 -3.29 18.12
N ALA A 43 -19.53 -2.02 18.51
CA ALA A 43 -19.82 -0.91 17.62
C ALA A 43 -18.70 -0.70 16.58
N LEU A 44 -17.44 -0.75 17.01
CA LEU A 44 -16.28 -0.42 16.17
C LEU A 44 -15.70 -1.64 15.44
N TYR A 45 -15.99 -2.88 15.85
CA TYR A 45 -15.53 -4.11 15.16
C TYR A 45 -16.43 -4.46 13.97
N ARG A 46 -16.78 -3.47 13.15
CA ARG A 46 -17.65 -3.64 11.97
C ARG A 46 -16.86 -3.49 10.69
N LYS A 47 -17.25 -4.25 9.66
CA LYS A 47 -16.61 -4.19 8.34
C LYS A 47 -16.57 -2.76 7.77
N ALA A 48 -17.66 -2.01 7.91
CA ALA A 48 -17.75 -0.63 7.42
C ALA A 48 -16.71 0.30 8.07
N VAL A 49 -16.55 0.22 9.39
CA VAL A 49 -15.56 1.01 10.16
C VAL A 49 -14.15 0.73 9.65
N TRP A 50 -13.76 -0.55 9.56
CA TRP A 50 -12.41 -0.91 9.12
C TRP A 50 -12.18 -0.69 7.62
N ALA A 51 -13.23 -0.69 6.80
CA ALA A 51 -13.15 -0.29 5.40
C ALA A 51 -12.84 1.20 5.25
N VAL A 52 -13.50 2.06 6.03
CA VAL A 52 -13.23 3.50 6.07
C VAL A 52 -11.81 3.77 6.59
N ALA A 53 -11.45 3.14 7.72
CA ALA A 53 -10.10 3.27 8.28
C ALA A 53 -9.01 2.83 7.29
N LEU A 54 -9.21 1.70 6.58
CA LEU A 54 -8.24 1.25 5.57
C LEU A 54 -8.13 2.23 4.40
N ARG A 55 -9.23 2.80 3.90
CA ARG A 55 -9.17 3.84 2.86
C ARG A 55 -8.39 5.04 3.34
N GLN A 56 -8.63 5.49 4.56
CA GLN A 56 -7.91 6.61 5.17
C GLN A 56 -6.39 6.33 5.23
N VAL A 57 -6.00 5.18 5.76
CA VAL A 57 -4.59 4.72 5.79
C VAL A 57 -3.99 4.69 4.39
N CYS A 58 -4.72 4.22 3.38
CA CYS A 58 -4.22 4.22 2.00
C CYS A 58 -3.96 5.65 1.49
N ARG A 59 -4.84 6.60 1.81
CA ARG A 59 -4.64 8.02 1.45
C ARG A 59 -3.44 8.62 2.18
N GLU A 60 -3.34 8.39 3.49
CA GLU A 60 -2.29 8.97 4.35
C GLU A 60 -0.90 8.43 4.02
N HIS A 61 -0.79 7.12 3.77
CA HIS A 61 0.47 6.45 3.49
C HIS A 61 0.74 6.25 1.99
N SER A 62 -0.05 6.88 1.11
CA SER A 62 0.08 6.75 -0.35
C SER A 62 0.12 5.29 -0.82
N LEU A 63 -0.69 4.42 -0.20
CA LEU A 63 -0.81 3.02 -0.60
C LEU A 63 -1.74 2.91 -1.80
N PHE A 64 -1.42 1.98 -2.70
CA PHE A 64 -2.25 1.75 -3.88
C PHE A 64 -3.54 1.02 -3.49
N LEU A 65 -4.69 1.70 -3.54
CA LEU A 65 -5.95 1.18 -3.02
C LEU A 65 -6.40 -0.15 -3.67
N PRO A 66 -6.22 -0.39 -4.98
CA PRO A 66 -6.51 -1.68 -5.62
C PRO A 66 -5.73 -2.86 -5.06
N THR A 67 -4.66 -2.62 -4.30
CA THR A 67 -3.98 -3.67 -3.51
C THR A 67 -4.97 -4.36 -2.57
N PHE A 68 -5.93 -3.60 -2.03
CA PHE A 68 -6.91 -4.04 -1.05
C PHE A 68 -8.32 -4.11 -1.67
N PRO A 69 -8.83 -5.29 -2.04
CA PRO A 69 -10.19 -5.47 -2.52
C PRO A 69 -11.16 -5.41 -1.33
N ILE A 70 -11.41 -4.20 -0.84
CA ILE A 70 -12.18 -3.91 0.39
C ILE A 70 -13.50 -4.69 0.45
N ASP A 71 -14.21 -4.79 -0.67
CA ASP A 71 -15.49 -5.47 -0.74
C ASP A 71 -15.38 -6.99 -0.50
N LYS A 72 -14.25 -7.58 -0.88
CA LYS A 72 -13.95 -9.02 -0.72
C LYS A 72 -13.26 -9.35 0.60
N MET A 73 -12.77 -8.34 1.33
CA MET A 73 -12.08 -8.55 2.60
C MET A 73 -13.08 -8.72 3.74
N ASP A 74 -12.75 -9.62 4.67
CA ASP A 74 -13.45 -9.72 5.97
C ASP A 74 -12.97 -8.63 6.95
N THR A 75 -13.68 -8.44 8.06
CA THR A 75 -13.34 -7.42 9.06
C THR A 75 -11.92 -7.60 9.62
N ARG A 76 -11.46 -8.83 9.80
CA ARG A 76 -10.13 -9.14 10.35
C ARG A 76 -9.02 -8.83 9.34
N GLN A 77 -9.26 -9.08 8.06
CA GLN A 77 -8.38 -8.73 6.96
C GLN A 77 -8.28 -7.21 6.82
N LEU A 78 -9.40 -6.49 6.87
CA LEU A 78 -9.42 -5.02 6.84
C LEU A 78 -8.65 -4.43 8.03
N PHE A 79 -8.92 -4.93 9.24
CA PHE A 79 -8.17 -4.58 10.45
C PHE A 79 -6.67 -4.79 10.26
N ARG A 80 -6.26 -5.98 9.80
CA ARG A 80 -4.83 -6.30 9.60
C ARG A 80 -4.17 -5.41 8.57
N ALA A 81 -4.87 -5.07 7.49
CA ALA A 81 -4.37 -4.19 6.44
C ALA A 81 -4.24 -2.74 6.94
N ALA A 82 -5.25 -2.22 7.64
CA ALA A 82 -5.23 -0.88 8.22
C ALA A 82 -4.12 -0.73 9.28
N MET A 83 -3.87 -1.78 10.06
CA MET A 83 -2.79 -1.83 11.04
C MET A 83 -1.41 -2.09 10.42
N GLY A 84 -1.33 -2.36 9.11
CA GLY A 84 -0.12 -2.75 8.40
C GLY A 84 1.03 -1.76 8.58
N PRO A 85 0.85 -0.46 8.26
CA PRO A 85 1.90 0.55 8.39
C PRO A 85 2.45 0.66 9.82
N TYR A 86 1.60 0.60 10.83
CA TYR A 86 2.01 0.65 12.24
C TYR A 86 2.82 -0.57 12.66
N ARG A 87 2.42 -1.76 12.20
CA ARG A 87 3.19 -3.00 12.42
C ARG A 87 4.55 -2.94 11.74
N PHE A 88 4.59 -2.43 10.51
CA PHE A 88 5.83 -2.27 9.76
C PHE A 88 6.77 -1.28 10.43
N LYS A 89 6.26 -0.12 10.87
CA LYS A 89 7.01 0.85 11.66
C LYS A 89 7.57 0.24 12.94
N SER A 90 6.74 -0.45 13.72
CA SER A 90 7.18 -1.13 14.94
C SER A 90 8.24 -2.21 14.68
N LEU A 91 8.20 -2.88 13.52
CA LEU A 91 9.24 -3.84 13.14
C LEU A 91 10.55 -3.12 12.86
N ILE A 92 10.54 -2.04 12.07
CA ILE A 92 11.74 -1.22 11.80
C ILE A 92 12.33 -0.68 13.10
N ASP A 93 11.49 -0.09 13.96
CA ASP A 93 11.92 0.51 15.22
C ASP A 93 12.46 -0.56 16.19
N GLY A 94 11.91 -1.78 16.15
CA GLY A 94 12.30 -2.90 17.02
C GLY A 94 13.52 -3.69 16.54
N THR A 95 13.74 -3.76 15.22
CA THR A 95 15.01 -4.24 14.64
C THR A 95 16.00 -3.08 14.68
N GLY A 96 16.50 -2.76 15.87
CA GLY A 96 17.34 -1.59 16.12
C GLY A 96 18.41 -1.42 15.06
N SER A 97 18.16 -0.49 14.13
CA SER A 97 18.96 -0.18 12.94
C SER A 97 19.39 -1.39 12.09
N PHE A 98 19.27 -1.26 10.78
CA PHE A 98 20.19 -1.95 9.85
C PHE A 98 21.62 -1.40 10.04
N ALA A 99 22.15 -1.43 11.27
CA ALA A 99 23.43 -0.88 11.73
C ALA A 99 24.63 -1.73 11.27
N GLY A 100 24.54 -2.31 10.08
CA GLY A 100 25.69 -2.91 9.39
C GLY A 100 26.27 -1.99 8.31
N HIS A 101 25.45 -1.23 7.59
CA HIS A 101 25.88 -0.55 6.36
C HIS A 101 25.17 0.79 6.06
N ALA A 102 24.45 1.38 7.02
CA ALA A 102 23.55 2.51 6.77
C ALA A 102 24.11 3.89 7.15
N GLU A 103 25.43 4.06 7.32
CA GLU A 103 26.00 5.40 7.60
C GLU A 103 25.93 6.35 6.38
N ASP A 104 25.78 5.81 5.16
CA ASP A 104 25.60 6.58 3.92
C ASP A 104 24.18 6.47 3.33
N ALA A 105 23.24 5.81 4.02
CA ALA A 105 21.88 5.67 3.49
C ALA A 105 21.12 6.99 3.70
N PRO A 106 20.68 7.68 2.63
CA PRO A 106 19.98 8.95 2.78
C PRO A 106 18.70 8.75 3.60
N ALA A 107 18.45 9.67 4.53
CA ALA A 107 17.27 9.65 5.37
C ALA A 107 16.02 9.50 4.49
N LEU A 108 15.25 8.42 4.72
CA LEU A 108 14.05 8.12 3.95
C LEU A 108 13.05 9.25 4.20
N SER A 109 12.92 10.16 3.23
CA SER A 109 11.93 11.22 3.28
C SER A 109 10.58 10.65 2.80
N PRO A 110 9.47 10.94 3.50
CA PRO A 110 8.15 10.52 3.03
C PRO A 110 7.85 11.22 1.71
N ALA A 111 7.67 10.43 0.65
CA ALA A 111 7.27 10.95 -0.66
C ALA A 111 5.86 11.56 -0.52
N ARG A 112 5.76 12.89 -0.66
CA ARG A 112 4.50 13.64 -0.66
C ARG A 112 4.15 14.02 -2.10
N GLY A 113 3.22 13.30 -2.72
CA GLY A 113 2.75 13.54 -4.09
C GLY A 113 2.27 12.25 -4.75
N PRO A 114 1.63 12.30 -5.95
CA PRO A 114 1.52 11.10 -6.78
C PRO A 114 2.93 10.52 -6.90
N PHE A 115 3.09 9.23 -6.57
CA PHE A 115 4.34 8.52 -6.78
C PHE A 115 4.56 8.43 -8.29
N ALA A 116 5.17 9.46 -8.86
CA ALA A 116 5.88 9.39 -10.11
C ALA A 116 7.28 8.91 -9.74
N LEU A 117 7.60 7.67 -10.09
CA LEU A 117 9.01 7.31 -10.22
C LEU A 117 9.54 8.07 -11.45
N HIS A 118 9.86 9.34 -11.25
CA HIS A 118 10.61 10.13 -12.21
C HIS A 118 12.03 9.62 -12.14
N ASN A 119 12.51 9.09 -13.27
CA ASN A 119 13.84 8.50 -13.35
C ASN A 119 13.99 7.36 -12.34
N VAL A 120 13.25 6.25 -12.49
CA VAL A 120 13.93 4.98 -12.16
C VAL A 120 15.11 4.99 -13.10
N PRO A 121 16.36 5.23 -12.62
CA PRO A 121 17.47 5.00 -13.51
C PRO A 121 17.28 3.52 -13.82
N VAL A 122 17.09 3.20 -15.10
CA VAL A 122 17.37 1.85 -15.53
C VAL A 122 18.85 1.71 -15.23
N LEU A 123 19.15 1.28 -14.00
CA LEU A 123 20.46 1.23 -13.39
C LEU A 123 21.20 0.18 -14.19
N ALA A 124 21.76 0.64 -15.32
CA ALA A 124 22.75 0.03 -16.20
C ALA A 124 22.98 -1.49 -16.00
N GLY A 125 21.91 -2.28 -16.05
CA GLY A 125 21.93 -3.69 -15.70
C GLY A 125 20.61 -4.39 -16.04
N PRO A 126 20.64 -5.65 -16.48
CA PRO A 126 19.44 -6.42 -16.78
C PRO A 126 18.62 -6.67 -15.50
N GLY A 127 17.36 -6.24 -15.50
CA GLY A 127 16.36 -6.62 -14.49
C GLY A 127 16.13 -5.60 -13.39
N ALA A 128 15.53 -4.44 -13.73
CA ALA A 128 14.97 -3.56 -12.70
C ALA A 128 13.68 -4.19 -12.15
N SER A 129 13.46 -4.07 -10.85
CA SER A 129 12.22 -4.55 -10.24
C SER A 129 11.70 -3.56 -9.21
N TYR A 130 10.37 -3.48 -9.09
CA TYR A 130 9.70 -2.51 -8.24
C TYR A 130 8.49 -3.14 -7.57
N LEU A 131 8.45 -3.06 -6.24
CA LEU A 131 7.30 -3.50 -5.46
C LEU A 131 6.35 -2.31 -5.24
N VAL A 132 5.11 -2.44 -5.70
CA VAL A 132 4.08 -1.42 -5.53
C VAL A 132 3.75 -1.25 -4.04
N PRO A 133 3.64 -0.01 -3.53
CA PRO A 133 3.21 0.26 -2.16
C PRO A 133 1.92 -0.48 -1.80
N GLY A 134 1.98 -1.29 -0.74
CA GLY A 134 0.95 -2.26 -0.37
C GLY A 134 1.38 -3.72 -0.56
N GLY A 135 2.46 -3.97 -1.32
CA GLY A 135 3.18 -5.24 -1.38
C GLY A 135 2.52 -6.35 -2.22
N ARG A 136 1.36 -6.08 -2.82
CA ARG A 136 0.64 -7.07 -3.63
C ARG A 136 1.13 -7.14 -5.08
N PHE A 137 1.42 -5.99 -5.67
CA PHE A 137 1.83 -5.93 -7.07
C PHE A 137 3.32 -5.73 -7.19
N PHE A 138 3.92 -6.39 -8.17
CA PHE A 138 5.34 -6.33 -8.45
C PHE A 138 5.55 -6.09 -9.93
N LEU A 139 6.39 -5.10 -10.26
CA LEU A 139 6.79 -4.78 -11.62
C LEU A 139 8.19 -5.33 -11.83
N THR A 140 8.38 -6.05 -12.93
CA THR A 140 9.69 -6.45 -13.42
C THR A 140 9.90 -5.84 -14.79
N PHE A 141 11.10 -5.34 -15.03
CA PHE A 141 11.48 -4.71 -16.27
C PHE A 141 12.83 -5.23 -16.72
N ASP A 142 12.91 -5.66 -17.98
CA ASP A 142 14.16 -5.86 -18.69
C ASP A 142 14.13 -5.14 -20.05
N CYS A 143 15.18 -5.31 -20.86
CA CYS A 143 15.28 -4.65 -22.16
C CYS A 143 14.26 -5.12 -23.21
N LYS A 144 13.49 -6.18 -22.92
CA LYS A 144 12.54 -6.82 -23.83
C LYS A 144 11.12 -6.80 -23.30
N VAL A 145 10.92 -6.85 -21.98
CA VAL A 145 9.60 -6.97 -21.40
C VAL A 145 9.46 -6.13 -20.14
N LEU A 146 8.32 -5.45 -20.06
CA LEU A 146 7.74 -4.98 -18.81
C LEU A 146 6.65 -5.96 -18.40
N ALA A 147 6.70 -6.51 -17.19
CA ALA A 147 5.67 -7.39 -16.67
C ALA A 147 5.16 -6.92 -15.30
N LEU A 148 3.83 -7.03 -15.12
CA LEU A 148 3.14 -6.80 -13.87
C LEU A 148 2.70 -8.14 -13.28
N TRP A 149 3.06 -8.36 -12.03
CA TRP A 149 2.78 -9.56 -11.24
C TRP A 149 1.85 -9.23 -10.08
N ASP A 150 0.92 -10.13 -9.76
CA ASP A 150 0.06 -10.11 -8.57
C ASP A 150 0.45 -11.26 -7.64
N PHE A 151 0.94 -10.94 -6.44
CA PHE A 151 1.25 -11.90 -5.38
C PHE A 151 0.04 -12.32 -4.55
N GLY A 152 -1.13 -11.76 -4.85
CA GLY A 152 -2.36 -12.03 -4.13
C GLY A 152 -2.46 -11.27 -2.80
N LEU A 153 -3.49 -11.62 -2.03
CA LEU A 153 -3.81 -10.91 -0.78
C LEU A 153 -2.90 -11.35 0.37
N VAL A 154 -2.33 -10.37 1.04
CA VAL A 154 -1.56 -10.56 2.26
C VAL A 154 -2.46 -11.16 3.34
N GLY A 155 -2.12 -12.36 3.83
CA GLY A 155 -2.85 -13.04 4.89
C GLY A 155 -3.62 -14.29 4.46
N ASN A 156 -3.69 -14.60 3.17
CA ASN A 156 -4.10 -15.93 2.68
C ASN A 156 -2.92 -16.91 2.76
N VAL A 157 -2.42 -17.16 3.97
CA VAL A 157 -1.45 -18.23 4.20
C VAL A 157 -2.23 -19.51 4.46
N THR A 158 -2.81 -20.08 3.41
CA THR A 158 -3.09 -21.52 3.41
C THR A 158 -1.76 -22.22 3.14
N HIS A 159 -1.28 -22.96 4.14
CA HIS A 159 -0.01 -23.66 4.17
C HIS A 159 0.27 -24.49 2.89
N VAL A 160 1.57 -24.58 2.55
CA VAL A 160 2.22 -25.47 1.55
C VAL A 160 2.20 -25.04 0.07
N SER A 161 1.26 -24.20 -0.36
CA SER A 161 1.28 -23.65 -1.73
C SER A 161 0.68 -22.26 -1.73
N GLY A 162 1.50 -21.26 -1.36
CA GLY A 162 1.07 -19.87 -1.45
C GLY A 162 0.58 -19.55 -2.87
N PRO A 163 -0.31 -18.56 -3.05
CA PRO A 163 -0.71 -18.14 -4.39
C PRO A 163 0.55 -17.85 -5.21
N GLN A 164 0.75 -18.62 -6.28
CA GLN A 164 1.88 -18.37 -7.15
C GLN A 164 1.74 -16.96 -7.74
N PRO A 165 2.83 -16.19 -7.85
CA PRO A 165 2.82 -14.90 -8.53
C PRO A 165 2.13 -15.03 -9.87
N ARG A 166 1.00 -14.34 -10.04
CA ARG A 166 0.25 -14.38 -11.29
C ARG A 166 0.69 -13.21 -12.16
N ARG A 167 1.25 -13.48 -13.33
CA ARG A 167 1.50 -12.44 -14.33
C ARG A 167 0.16 -11.89 -14.84
N MET A 168 -0.13 -10.63 -14.54
CA MET A 168 -1.37 -9.95 -14.91
C MET A 168 -1.30 -9.36 -16.31
N ALA A 169 -0.17 -8.74 -16.62
CA ALA A 169 0.05 -8.04 -17.88
C ALA A 169 1.54 -8.09 -18.23
N HIS A 170 1.83 -8.00 -19.53
CA HIS A 170 3.17 -7.73 -20.02
C HIS A 170 3.10 -6.90 -21.30
N VAL A 171 4.16 -6.15 -21.54
CA VAL A 171 4.36 -5.37 -22.76
C VAL A 171 5.76 -5.72 -23.27
N ASP A 172 5.82 -6.24 -24.49
CA ASP A 172 7.09 -6.49 -25.16
C ASP A 172 7.56 -5.21 -25.85
N PHE A 173 8.84 -4.92 -25.72
CA PHE A 173 9.48 -3.80 -26.39
C PHE A 173 9.95 -4.21 -27.78
N PRO A 174 9.82 -3.33 -28.79
CA PRO A 174 10.33 -3.63 -30.11
C PRO A 174 11.86 -3.82 -30.07
N PRO A 175 12.43 -4.67 -30.94
CA PRO A 175 13.87 -4.77 -31.08
C PRO A 175 14.46 -3.39 -31.34
N GLY A 176 15.45 -2.98 -30.54
CA GLY A 176 16.06 -1.66 -30.69
C GLY A 176 15.38 -0.52 -29.92
N ALA A 177 14.30 -0.77 -29.17
CA ALA A 177 13.66 0.24 -28.30
C ALA A 177 14.65 0.92 -27.33
N PHE A 178 15.74 0.22 -27.03
CA PHE A 178 16.74 0.63 -26.05
C PHE A 178 18.18 0.61 -26.60
N THR A 179 18.38 0.44 -27.91
CA THR A 179 19.75 0.36 -28.48
C THR A 179 20.52 1.68 -28.48
N GLY A 180 19.95 2.76 -27.94
CA GLY A 180 20.60 4.08 -27.78
C GLY A 180 21.00 4.43 -26.34
N TYR A 181 21.14 3.43 -25.45
CA TYR A 181 21.44 3.63 -24.02
C TYR A 181 22.71 4.44 -23.74
N GLU A 182 23.61 4.62 -24.72
CA GLU A 182 24.78 5.50 -24.59
C GLU A 182 24.44 6.97 -24.35
N SER A 183 23.18 7.39 -24.56
CA SER A 183 22.76 8.79 -24.42
C SER A 183 21.89 9.10 -23.19
N GLY A 184 21.52 8.14 -22.34
CA GLY A 184 20.85 8.41 -21.05
C GLY A 184 19.43 9.02 -21.11
N HIS A 185 18.73 8.96 -22.26
CA HIS A 185 17.47 9.68 -22.46
C HIS A 185 16.17 8.84 -22.50
N SER A 186 16.24 7.52 -22.33
CA SER A 186 15.03 6.69 -22.20
C SER A 186 14.64 6.54 -20.74
N PHE A 187 13.45 7.00 -20.39
CA PHE A 187 12.90 6.92 -19.04
C PHE A 187 11.53 6.24 -19.07
N MET A 188 11.29 5.45 -18.04
CA MET A 188 10.00 4.82 -17.77
C MET A 188 9.39 5.51 -16.56
N GLU A 189 8.17 6.01 -16.75
CA GLU A 189 7.41 6.66 -15.69
C GLU A 189 6.29 5.71 -15.26
N VAL A 190 6.36 5.29 -14.01
CA VAL A 190 5.25 4.60 -13.35
C VAL A 190 4.45 5.66 -12.61
N PHE A 191 3.21 5.86 -13.04
CA PHE A 191 2.24 6.72 -12.38
C PHE A 191 1.28 5.86 -11.57
N MET A 192 1.34 6.00 -10.25
CA MET A 192 0.36 5.40 -9.35
C MET A 192 -0.59 6.48 -8.85
N CYS A 193 -1.83 6.40 -9.30
CA CYS A 193 -2.95 7.08 -8.67
C CYS A 193 -3.64 6.12 -7.71
N GLN A 194 -4.46 6.63 -6.78
CA GLN A 194 -5.18 5.79 -5.82
C GLN A 194 -5.94 4.65 -6.48
N ASP A 195 -6.52 4.87 -7.68
CA ASP A 195 -7.37 3.88 -8.35
C ASP A 195 -6.77 3.30 -9.64
N SER A 196 -5.61 3.79 -10.09
CA SER A 196 -5.03 3.36 -11.36
C SER A 196 -3.50 3.30 -11.33
N LEU A 197 -2.95 2.22 -11.86
CA LEU A 197 -1.54 2.10 -12.21
C LEU A 197 -1.41 2.38 -13.71
N ARG A 198 -0.67 3.42 -14.09
CA ARG A 198 -0.28 3.70 -15.48
C ARG A 198 1.22 3.58 -15.61
N VAL A 199 1.67 2.96 -16.68
CA VAL A 199 3.08 2.94 -17.04
C VAL A 199 3.22 3.62 -18.38
N VAL A 200 4.07 4.64 -18.43
CA VAL A 200 4.45 5.35 -19.66
C VAL A 200 5.90 5.05 -19.94
N VAL A 201 6.19 4.59 -21.15
CA VAL A 201 7.56 4.35 -21.61
C VAL A 201 7.85 5.37 -22.69
N SER A 202 8.75 6.31 -22.39
CA SER A 202 9.15 7.37 -23.31
C SER A 202 10.48 6.99 -23.96
N GLY A 203 10.42 6.65 -25.26
CA GLY A 203 11.61 6.47 -26.09
C GLY A 203 12.05 7.81 -26.68
N GLY A 204 13.31 8.19 -26.50
CA GLY A 204 13.86 9.41 -27.09
C GLY A 204 13.66 9.44 -28.60
N SER A 205 12.88 10.41 -29.09
CA SER A 205 12.74 10.67 -30.53
C SER A 205 14.06 11.16 -31.08
N GLY A 206 14.80 10.27 -31.76
CA GLY A 206 15.86 10.67 -32.65
C GLY A 206 15.25 11.49 -33.79
N ARG A 207 15.63 12.78 -33.88
CA ARG A 207 15.39 13.59 -35.08
C ARG A 207 16.01 12.86 -36.27
N VAL A 208 15.17 12.34 -37.16
CA VAL A 208 15.59 11.98 -38.52
C VAL A 208 15.89 13.31 -39.22
N ARG A 209 17.18 13.54 -39.54
CA ARG A 209 17.62 14.54 -40.50
C ARG A 209 17.92 13.84 -41.81
#